data_AF-A0A1F8ULS3-F1
#
_entry.id   AF-A0A1F8ULS3-F1
#
_cell.length_a   1.000
_cell.length_b   1.000
_cell.length_c   1.000
_cell.angle_alpha   90.00
_cell.angle_beta   90.00
_cell.angle_gamma   90.00
#
_symmetry.space_group_name_H-M   'P 1'
#
loop_
_entity.id
_entity.type
_entity.pdbx_description
1 polymer ?
#
loop_
_entity_poly.entity_id
_entity_poly.type
_entity_poly.pdbx_seq_one_letter_code
_entity_poly.pdbx_strand_id
1 'polypeptide(L)'
;MDGSVVFQRLSRDNFINMAVAANIVVIMVCMMVIGQIYIGKKMLKQITSTYEKLEKTQKELIIDELTGIYDYRYFEYIVQEKIKNKDKFELIMIDMDKFKNVNDTFGHLAGNKVLQDLTNFIEECKKISSTGNK
;
A
#
# COMPACT_ATOMS: atom_id res chain seq x y z
N MET A 1 -13.59 -59.10 -50.77
CA MET A 1 -12.69 -58.37 -49.85
C MET A 1 -13.01 -58.84 -48.44
N ASP A 2 -12.02 -59.30 -47.70
CA ASP A 2 -12.19 -59.93 -46.38
C ASP A 2 -12.55 -58.88 -45.31
N GLY A 3 -13.75 -59.00 -44.72
CA GLY A 3 -14.28 -58.03 -43.76
C GLY A 3 -13.47 -57.93 -42.46
N SER A 4 -12.71 -58.97 -42.13
CA SER A 4 -11.81 -58.99 -40.98
C SER A 4 -10.69 -57.94 -41.10
N VAL A 5 -10.13 -57.79 -42.30
CA VAL A 5 -9.05 -56.81 -42.61
C VAL A 5 -9.56 -55.38 -42.54
N VAL A 6 -10.80 -55.13 -42.99
CA VAL A 6 -11.43 -53.80 -42.94
C VAL A 6 -11.74 -53.40 -41.49
N PHE A 7 -12.27 -54.32 -40.68
CA PHE A 7 -12.55 -54.08 -39.27
C PHE A 7 -11.26 -53.78 -38.47
N GLN A 8 -10.19 -54.55 -38.71
CA GLN A 8 -8.91 -54.36 -38.04
C GLN A 8 -8.23 -53.03 -38.41
N ARG A 9 -8.44 -52.55 -39.64
CA ARG A 9 -7.96 -51.23 -40.08
C ARG A 9 -8.76 -50.09 -39.43
N LEU A 10 -10.09 -50.18 -39.43
CA LEU A 10 -10.97 -49.21 -38.77
C LEU A 10 -10.70 -49.11 -37.27
N SER A 11 -10.50 -50.24 -36.58
CA SER A 11 -10.18 -50.24 -35.14
C SER A 11 -8.83 -49.57 -34.85
N ARG A 12 -7.84 -49.76 -35.73
CA ARG A 12 -6.51 -49.15 -35.59
C ARG A 12 -6.56 -47.64 -35.81
N ASP A 13 -7.27 -47.19 -36.84
CA ASP A 13 -7.39 -45.76 -37.15
C ASP A 13 -8.17 -45.02 -36.04
N ASN A 14 -9.21 -45.64 -35.46
CA ASN A 14 -9.93 -45.10 -34.30
C ASN A 14 -9.02 -44.97 -33.05
N PHE A 15 -8.16 -45.96 -32.79
CA PHE A 15 -7.22 -45.90 -31.68
C PHE A 15 -6.18 -44.79 -31.86
N ILE A 16 -5.65 -44.62 -33.06
CA ILE A 16 -4.71 -43.53 -33.39
C ILE A 16 -5.38 -42.16 -33.20
N ASN A 17 -6.59 -41.98 -33.72
CA ASN A 17 -7.33 -40.73 -33.57
C ASN A 17 -7.60 -40.39 -32.08
N MET A 18 -7.92 -41.39 -31.26
CA MET A 18 -8.10 -41.22 -29.81
C MET A 18 -6.80 -40.81 -29.11
N ALA A 19 -5.67 -41.43 -29.45
CA ALA A 19 -4.37 -41.09 -28.89
C ALA A 19 -3.93 -39.66 -29.29
N VAL A 20 -4.17 -39.26 -30.53
CA VAL A 20 -3.90 -37.90 -31.02
C VAL A 20 -4.75 -36.88 -30.28
N ALA A 21 -6.05 -37.13 -30.12
CA ALA A 21 -6.95 -36.26 -29.38
C ALA A 21 -6.50 -36.09 -27.93
N ALA A 22 -6.09 -37.16 -27.24
CA ALA A 22 -5.58 -37.11 -25.88
C ALA A 22 -4.32 -36.22 -25.77
N ASN A 23 -3.37 -36.34 -26.71
CA ASN A 23 -2.16 -35.50 -26.73
C ASN A 23 -2.46 -34.03 -26.94
N ILE A 24 -3.40 -33.70 -27.85
CA ILE A 24 -3.83 -32.32 -28.08
C ILE A 24 -4.43 -31.72 -26.80
N VAL A 25 -5.27 -32.48 -26.09
CA VAL A 25 -5.86 -32.05 -24.82
C VAL A 25 -4.78 -31.78 -23.78
N VAL A 26 -3.79 -32.67 -23.63
CA VAL A 26 -2.66 -32.48 -22.71
C VAL A 26 -1.89 -31.20 -23.04
N ILE A 27 -1.58 -30.98 -24.32
CA ILE A 27 -0.88 -29.78 -24.77
C ILE A 27 -1.68 -28.51 -24.46
N MET A 28 -2.99 -28.51 -24.70
CA MET A 28 -3.87 -27.37 -24.37
C MET A 28 -3.86 -27.08 -22.86
N VAL A 29 -3.95 -28.11 -22.02
CA VAL A 29 -3.89 -27.95 -20.55
C VAL A 29 -2.55 -27.38 -20.12
N CYS A 30 -1.44 -27.88 -20.67
CA CYS A 30 -0.10 -27.33 -20.38
C CYS A 30 0.00 -25.86 -20.76
N MET A 31 -0.48 -25.48 -21.96
CA MET A 31 -0.50 -24.07 -22.39
C MET A 31 -1.34 -23.19 -21.46
N MET A 32 -2.50 -23.67 -21.01
CA MET A 32 -3.34 -22.96 -20.04
C MET A 32 -2.61 -22.74 -18.71
N VAL A 33 -1.99 -23.78 -18.14
CA VAL A 33 -1.26 -23.68 -16.86
C VAL A 33 -0.10 -22.68 -16.96
N ILE A 34 0.66 -22.71 -18.05
CA ILE A 34 1.76 -21.75 -18.29
C ILE A 34 1.21 -20.32 -18.35
N GLY A 35 0.09 -20.11 -19.06
CA GLY A 35 -0.59 -18.82 -19.14
C GLY A 35 -1.03 -18.31 -17.76
N GLN A 36 -1.63 -19.17 -16.94
CA GLN A 36 -2.05 -18.82 -15.57
C GLN A 36 -0.85 -18.41 -14.71
N ILE A 37 0.27 -19.16 -14.77
CA ILE A 37 1.50 -18.81 -14.05
C ILE A 37 2.04 -17.44 -14.47
N TYR A 38 2.02 -17.15 -15.77
CA TYR A 38 2.47 -15.86 -16.30
C TYR A 38 1.59 -14.71 -15.83
N ILE A 39 0.26 -14.84 -15.95
CA ILE A 39 -0.70 -13.82 -15.50
C ILE A 39 -0.58 -13.63 -13.98
N GLY A 40 -0.48 -14.70 -13.21
CA GLY A 40 -0.31 -14.66 -11.76
C GLY A 40 0.95 -13.88 -11.34
N LYS A 41 2.10 -14.15 -11.98
CA LYS A 41 3.33 -13.39 -11.72
C LYS A 41 3.19 -11.90 -12.07
N LYS A 42 2.52 -11.58 -13.19
CA LYS A 42 2.26 -10.20 -13.61
C LYS A 42 1.36 -9.47 -12.61
N MET A 43 0.29 -10.11 -12.16
CA MET A 43 -0.63 -9.60 -11.14
C MET A 43 0.10 -9.36 -9.82
N LEU A 44 0.89 -10.32 -9.33
CA LEU A 44 1.66 -10.16 -8.09
C LEU A 44 2.57 -8.93 -8.13
N LYS A 45 3.30 -8.74 -9.24
CA LYS A 45 4.17 -7.57 -9.41
C LYS A 45 3.37 -6.26 -9.40
N GLN A 46 2.21 -6.22 -10.04
CA GLN A 46 1.34 -5.04 -10.02
C GLN A 46 0.84 -4.74 -8.61
N ILE A 47 0.36 -5.77 -7.90
CA ILE A 47 -0.11 -5.67 -6.52
C ILE A 47 0.99 -5.08 -5.63
N THR A 48 2.21 -5.62 -5.67
CA THR A 48 3.34 -5.08 -4.88
C THR A 48 3.64 -3.61 -5.21
N SER A 49 3.70 -3.25 -6.49
CA SER A 49 3.99 -1.87 -6.89
C SER A 49 2.90 -0.88 -6.44
N THR A 50 1.65 -1.32 -6.37
CA THR A 50 0.53 -0.52 -5.86
C THR A 50 0.65 -0.33 -4.36
N TYR A 51 1.02 -1.38 -3.61
CA TYR A 51 1.27 -1.26 -2.18
C TYR A 51 2.44 -0.32 -1.87
N GLU A 52 3.55 -0.41 -2.60
CA GLU A 52 4.71 0.48 -2.43
C GLU A 52 4.33 1.95 -2.70
N LYS A 53 3.54 2.21 -3.75
CA LYS A 53 3.03 3.57 -4.04
C LYS A 53 2.11 4.06 -2.94
N LEU A 54 1.21 3.21 -2.43
CA LEU A 54 0.32 3.56 -1.35
C LEU A 54 1.10 3.91 -0.08
N GLU A 55 2.08 3.09 0.28
CA GLU A 55 2.96 3.35 1.41
C GLU A 55 3.73 4.66 1.22
N LYS A 56 4.23 4.92 0.00
CA LYS A 56 4.93 6.17 -0.33
C LYS A 56 3.99 7.38 -0.22
N THR A 57 2.79 7.33 -0.78
CA THR A 57 1.80 8.41 -0.66
C THR A 57 1.37 8.62 0.79
N GLN A 58 1.22 7.54 1.57
CA GLN A 58 0.96 7.66 2.99
C GLN A 58 2.14 8.30 3.73
N LYS A 59 3.38 7.98 3.37
CA LYS A 59 4.57 8.65 3.88
C LYS A 59 4.69 10.10 3.42
N GLU A 60 4.09 10.46 2.28
CA GLU A 60 4.06 11.83 1.74
C GLU A 60 2.97 12.69 2.37
N LEU A 61 1.96 12.10 3.04
CA LEU A 61 1.01 12.79 3.92
C LEU A 61 1.70 13.19 5.23
N ILE A 62 2.71 14.03 5.09
CA ILE A 62 3.58 14.53 6.14
C ILE A 62 2.88 15.60 6.98
N ILE A 63 1.85 16.26 6.44
CA ILE A 63 1.15 17.38 7.05
C ILE A 63 -0.28 16.96 7.41
N ASP A 64 -0.68 17.21 8.65
CA ASP A 64 -2.06 17.09 9.10
C ASP A 64 -2.93 18.17 8.44
N GLU A 65 -3.95 17.77 7.68
CA GLU A 65 -4.76 18.69 6.87
C GLU A 65 -5.55 19.70 7.71
N LEU A 66 -5.91 19.33 8.95
CA LEU A 66 -6.70 20.19 9.83
C LEU A 66 -5.84 21.32 10.40
N THR A 67 -4.65 20.99 10.90
CA THR A 67 -3.78 21.87 11.67
C THR A 67 -2.65 22.48 10.87
N GLY A 68 -2.27 21.87 9.74
CA GLY A 68 -1.16 22.31 8.89
C GLY A 68 0.23 22.01 9.45
N ILE A 69 0.34 21.28 10.56
CA ILE A 69 1.63 20.81 11.11
C ILE A 69 1.99 19.42 10.65
N TYR A 70 3.27 19.09 10.85
CA TYR A 70 3.75 17.75 10.63
C TYR A 70 3.04 16.73 11.50
N ASP A 71 2.63 15.63 10.87
CA ASP A 71 1.97 14.53 11.56
C ASP A 71 2.98 13.69 12.37
N TYR A 72 2.44 12.72 13.11
CA TYR A 72 3.25 11.84 13.95
C TYR A 72 4.30 11.03 13.17
N ARG A 73 4.03 10.67 11.91
CA ARG A 73 4.95 9.86 11.09
C ARG A 73 6.18 10.66 10.71
N TYR A 74 6.00 11.94 10.38
CA TYR A 74 7.12 12.84 10.14
C TYR A 74 7.94 13.09 11.41
N PHE A 75 7.28 13.22 12.57
CA PHE A 75 7.97 13.30 13.86
C PHE A 75 8.87 12.07 14.10
N GLU A 76 8.35 10.86 13.92
CA GLU A 76 9.13 9.63 14.06
C GLU A 76 10.33 9.60 13.10
N TYR A 77 10.10 9.97 11.84
CA TYR A 77 11.17 10.05 10.83
C TYR A 77 12.30 10.98 11.28
N ILE A 78 11.99 12.21 11.71
CA ILE A 78 12.99 13.19 12.15
C ILE A 78 13.73 12.73 13.41
N VAL A 79 13.03 12.16 14.39
CA VAL A 79 13.66 11.67 15.62
C VAL A 79 14.62 10.53 15.32
N GLN A 80 14.21 9.57 14.49
CA GLN A 80 15.08 8.46 14.08
C GLN A 80 16.31 8.96 13.31
N GLU A 81 16.15 9.96 12.44
CA GLU A 81 17.26 10.57 11.72
C GLU A 81 18.26 11.23 12.69
N LYS A 82 17.77 12.03 13.66
CA LYS A 82 18.61 12.66 14.67
C LYS A 82 19.33 11.66 15.58
N ILE A 83 18.65 10.59 15.99
CA ILE A 83 19.26 9.50 16.78
C ILE A 83 20.39 8.84 15.97
N LYS A 84 20.12 8.50 14.70
CA LYS A 84 21.11 7.88 13.81
C LYS A 84 22.35 8.75 13.61
N ASN A 85 22.16 10.06 13.45
CA ASN A 85 23.23 11.03 13.28
C ASN A 85 23.93 11.40 14.60
N LYS A 86 23.41 10.94 15.75
CA LYS A 86 23.85 11.32 17.09
C LYS A 86 23.74 12.84 17.36
N ASP A 87 22.77 13.48 16.72
CA ASP A 87 22.47 14.88 16.96
C ASP A 87 21.83 15.05 18.34
N LYS A 88 22.24 16.08 19.08
CA LYS A 88 21.55 16.46 20.31
C LYS A 88 20.23 17.13 19.96
N PHE A 89 19.16 16.74 20.65
CA PHE A 89 17.85 17.38 20.55
C PHE A 89 17.12 17.32 21.89
N GLU A 90 16.15 18.21 22.05
CA GLU A 90 15.22 18.23 23.17
C GLU A 90 13.81 17.98 22.63
N LEU A 91 12.98 17.33 23.44
CA LEU A 91 11.60 17.01 23.08
C LEU A 91 10.66 17.65 24.10
N ILE A 92 9.63 18.34 23.59
CA ILE A 92 8.55 18.91 24.38
C ILE A 92 7.26 18.25 23.91
N MET A 93 6.53 17.65 24.85
CA MET A 93 5.21 17.08 24.61
C MET A 93 4.16 17.96 25.28
N ILE A 94 3.16 18.38 24.52
CA ILE A 94 2.08 19.26 24.97
C ILE A 94 0.78 18.47 24.85
N ASP A 95 0.01 18.40 25.94
CA ASP A 95 -1.33 17.83 25.96
C ASP A 95 -2.36 18.93 26.19
N MET A 96 -3.55 18.79 25.59
CA MET A 96 -4.66 19.73 25.78
C MET A 96 -5.64 19.18 26.82
N ASP A 97 -5.46 19.61 28.07
CA ASP A 97 -6.35 19.23 29.15
C ASP A 97 -7.82 19.55 28.83
N LYS A 98 -8.71 18.58 29.09
CA LYS A 98 -10.18 18.73 28.95
C LYS A 98 -10.66 19.09 27.53
N PHE A 99 -9.87 18.86 26.48
CA PHE A 99 -10.28 19.13 25.10
C PHE A 99 -11.59 18.43 24.71
N LYS A 100 -11.83 17.22 25.24
CA LYS A 100 -13.10 16.50 25.04
C LYS A 100 -14.32 17.32 25.51
N ASN A 101 -14.22 18.05 26.61
CA ASN A 101 -15.32 18.87 27.11
C ASN A 101 -15.66 20.01 26.13
N VAL A 102 -14.66 20.55 25.42
CA VAL A 102 -14.86 21.56 24.38
C VAL A 102 -15.65 20.95 23.22
N ASN A 103 -15.25 19.76 22.75
CA ASN A 103 -15.98 19.04 21.71
C ASN A 103 -17.41 18.70 22.12
N ASP A 104 -17.60 18.24 23.35
CA ASP A 104 -18.91 17.80 23.85
C ASP A 104 -19.84 19.02 24.10
N THR A 105 -19.29 20.19 24.43
CA THR A 105 -20.08 21.42 24.72
C THR A 105 -20.37 22.25 23.46
N PHE A 106 -19.39 22.37 22.56
CA PHE A 106 -19.44 23.31 21.42
C PHE A 106 -19.39 22.61 20.05
N GLY A 107 -19.29 21.28 20.03
CA GLY A 107 -19.21 20.47 18.82
C GLY A 107 -17.79 20.37 18.24
N HIS A 108 -17.59 19.37 17.38
CA HIS A 108 -16.28 19.07 16.79
C HIS A 108 -15.70 20.20 15.94
N LEU A 109 -16.55 21.01 15.29
CA LEU A 109 -16.06 22.16 14.51
C LEU A 109 -15.38 23.22 15.40
N ALA A 110 -15.88 23.42 16.61
CA ALA A 110 -15.26 24.32 17.58
C ALA A 110 -13.92 23.76 18.09
N GLY A 111 -13.86 22.46 18.36
CA GLY A 111 -12.60 21.79 18.71
C GLY A 111 -11.56 21.85 17.60
N ASN A 112 -11.97 21.65 16.35
CA ASN A 112 -11.13 21.81 15.17
C ASN A 112 -10.52 23.22 15.10
N LYS A 113 -11.33 24.25 15.39
CA LYS A 113 -10.85 25.63 15.43
C LYS A 113 -9.83 25.87 16.55
N VAL A 114 -10.06 25.32 17.74
CA VAL A 114 -9.11 25.36 18.85
C VAL A 114 -7.78 24.70 18.49
N LEU A 115 -7.81 23.54 17.82
CA LEU A 115 -6.61 22.86 17.33
C LEU A 115 -5.81 23.72 16.35
N GLN A 116 -6.50 24.36 15.39
CA GLN A 116 -5.88 25.29 14.45
C GLN A 116 -5.24 26.49 15.16
N ASP A 117 -5.94 27.10 16.10
CA ASP A 117 -5.46 28.29 16.80
C ASP A 117 -4.26 27.96 17.71
N LEU A 118 -4.27 26.81 18.40
CA LEU A 118 -3.12 26.33 19.18
C LEU A 118 -1.90 26.12 18.28
N THR A 119 -2.11 25.50 17.12
CA THR A 119 -1.04 25.21 16.16
C THR A 119 -0.40 26.49 15.63
N ASN A 120 -1.22 27.47 15.26
CA ASN A 120 -0.75 28.78 14.82
C ASN A 120 0.04 29.50 15.92
N PHE A 121 -0.42 29.43 17.17
CA PHE A 121 0.27 30.02 18.31
C PHE A 121 1.67 29.41 18.52
N ILE A 122 1.79 28.07 18.43
CA ILE A 122 3.08 27.39 18.56
C ILE A 122 4.04 27.80 17.44
N GLU A 123 3.56 27.92 16.20
CA GLU A 123 4.37 28.38 15.06
C GLU A 123 4.83 29.83 15.21
N GLU A 124 4.00 30.70 15.80
CA GLU A 124 4.39 32.07 16.13
C GLU A 124 5.50 32.10 17.20
N CYS A 125 5.37 31.30 18.26
CA CYS A 125 6.40 31.17 19.28
C CYS A 125 7.75 30.70 18.71
N LYS A 126 7.75 29.74 17.77
CA LYS A 126 8.98 29.27 17.10
C LYS A 126 9.72 30.40 16.39
N LYS A 127 9.00 31.29 15.69
CA LYS A 127 9.60 32.42 14.95
C LYS A 127 10.30 33.39 15.91
N ILE A 128 9.69 33.66 17.06
CA ILE A 128 10.25 34.54 18.10
C ILE A 128 11.56 33.96 18.64
N SER A 129 11.60 32.67 18.96
CA SER A 129 12.81 32.00 19.46
C SER A 129 13.96 31.96 18.44
N SER A 130 13.66 31.92 17.13
CA SER A 130 14.69 31.96 16.07
C SER A 130 15.30 33.34 15.83
N THR A 131 14.61 34.41 16.26
CA THR A 131 15.03 35.80 16.04
C THR A 131 15.86 36.35 17.21
N GLY A 132 15.77 35.73 18.40
CA GLY A 132 16.52 36.13 19.60
C GLY A 132 17.92 35.53 19.75
N ASN A 133 18.45 34.83 18.74
CA ASN A 133 19.75 34.15 18.79
C ASN A 133 20.75 34.69 17.75
N LYS A 134 20.66 35.99 17.44
CA LYS A 134 21.68 36.75 16.71
C LYS A 134 22.31 37.80 17.61
#